data_AF-A0A1H4H8H2-F1
#
_entry.id   AF-A0A1H4H8H2-F1
#
_cell.length_a   1.000
_cell.length_b   1.000
_cell.length_c   1.000
_cell.angle_alpha   90.00
_cell.angle_beta   90.00
_cell.angle_gamma   90.00
#
_symmetry.space_group_name_H-M   'P 1'
#
loop_
_entity.id
_entity.type
_entity.pdbx_description
1 polymer ?
#
loop_
_entity_poly.entity_id
_entity_poly.type
_entity_poly.pdbx_seq_one_letter_code
_entity_poly.pdbx_strand_id
1 'polypeptide(L)'
;DVLQHQMDELAAGWFVTPPSPCGVAIHIATDWQGWVPPSDFVDRLTCRSQRVNDRNGFQSLEVTTGEVASIYGRGQSYTFGTVSSLQAALYNKSREIVAHDKIDCFHGIWNTKIDHNLKTPLWQPDQDVWRLEFRFSQTVLRQFAEYNTTQDKKCNMSTYESASQYLPHLWAYGLDRFRLDFNRTYVDPFWTVLFEETEWCRPAPDFISKRKYKTAGIGNERNVALALGNLLSIYARNNITTRKAWSCLKKSGLWRDLMGYIKARDLTKADLFDLIERGLLERRLTSKVAA
;
A
#
# COMPACT_ATOMS: atom_id res chain seq x y z
N ASP A 1 14.17 15.99 6.35
CA ASP A 1 14.14 17.43 6.69
C ASP A 1 14.29 18.29 5.44
N VAL A 2 15.40 18.21 4.69
CA VAL A 2 15.61 18.99 3.44
C VAL A 2 14.51 18.81 2.39
N LEU A 3 14.09 17.58 2.11
CA LEU A 3 13.09 17.30 1.07
C LEU A 3 11.69 17.85 1.42
N GLN A 4 11.28 17.78 2.70
CA GLN A 4 10.00 18.34 3.13
C GLN A 4 10.02 19.87 2.97
N HIS A 5 11.12 20.51 3.38
CA HIS A 5 11.29 21.95 3.26
C HIS A 5 11.18 22.44 1.81
N GLN A 6 11.87 21.76 0.88
CA GLN A 6 11.79 22.09 -0.55
C GLN A 6 10.36 21.97 -1.11
N MET A 7 9.61 20.96 -0.67
CA MET A 7 8.21 20.81 -1.08
C MET A 7 7.32 21.93 -0.52
N ASP A 8 7.55 22.32 0.73
CA ASP A 8 6.78 23.37 1.39
C ASP A 8 7.07 24.75 0.76
N GLU A 9 8.33 25.05 0.39
CA GLU A 9 8.69 26.28 -0.33
C GLU A 9 8.00 26.36 -1.71
N LEU A 10 8.04 25.27 -2.49
CA LEU A 10 7.36 25.21 -3.79
C LEU A 10 5.85 25.42 -3.63
N ALA A 11 5.25 24.81 -2.61
CA ALA A 11 3.82 24.93 -2.34
C ALA A 11 3.45 26.36 -1.93
N ALA A 12 4.26 27.02 -1.10
CA ALA A 12 4.05 28.41 -0.70
C ALA A 12 4.18 29.39 -1.87
N GLY A 13 5.07 29.11 -2.84
CA GLY A 13 5.28 29.95 -4.02
C GLY A 13 4.18 29.87 -5.08
N TRP A 14 3.49 28.73 -5.20
CA TRP A 14 2.49 28.51 -6.25
C TRP A 14 1.03 28.67 -5.81
N PHE A 15 0.72 28.46 -4.53
CA PHE A 15 -0.66 28.49 -4.05
C PHE A 15 -0.96 29.75 -3.23
N VAL A 16 -2.08 30.41 -3.54
CA VAL A 16 -2.63 31.54 -2.76
C VAL A 16 -2.96 31.11 -1.32
N THR A 17 -3.31 29.84 -1.12
CA THR A 17 -3.47 29.21 0.19
C THR A 17 -2.61 27.96 0.23
N PRO A 18 -1.62 27.88 1.13
CA PRO A 18 -0.72 26.73 1.19
C PRO A 18 -1.50 25.43 1.43
N PRO A 19 -1.29 24.38 0.61
CA PRO A 19 -1.92 23.09 0.82
C PRO A 19 -1.41 22.44 2.12
N SER A 20 -2.31 21.79 2.85
CA SER A 20 -1.94 21.00 4.03
C SER A 20 -1.47 19.59 3.62
N PRO A 21 -0.44 19.01 4.29
CA PRO A 21 0.00 17.65 4.01
C PRO A 21 -1.13 16.61 4.16
N CYS A 22 -1.35 15.81 3.12
CA CYS A 22 -2.46 14.83 3.07
C CYS A 22 -2.02 13.36 3.12
N GLY A 23 -0.71 13.10 3.13
CA GLY A 23 -0.12 11.76 3.14
C GLY A 23 1.15 11.69 2.29
N VAL A 24 2.04 10.76 2.65
CA VAL A 24 3.20 10.40 1.84
C VAL A 24 3.23 8.90 1.60
N ALA A 25 3.86 8.47 0.51
CA ALA A 25 4.29 7.09 0.35
C ALA A 25 5.79 7.04 0.58
N ILE A 26 6.29 6.00 1.25
CA ILE A 26 7.72 5.86 1.50
C ILE A 26 8.23 4.55 0.96
N HIS A 27 9.44 4.59 0.41
CA HIS A 27 10.18 3.42 -0.01
C HIS A 27 11.43 3.36 0.86
N ILE A 28 11.61 2.26 1.58
CA ILE A 28 12.79 2.01 2.39
C ILE A 28 13.53 0.82 1.81
N ALA A 29 14.86 0.94 1.70
CA ALA A 29 15.66 -0.10 1.07
C ALA A 29 17.01 -0.24 1.76
N THR A 30 17.57 -1.44 1.65
CA THR A 30 18.94 -1.74 2.06
C THR A 30 19.65 -2.48 0.93
N ASP A 31 20.95 -2.21 0.78
CA ASP A 31 21.83 -2.78 -0.22
C ASP A 31 22.92 -3.59 0.45
N TRP A 32 23.30 -4.72 -0.16
CA TRP A 32 24.38 -5.55 0.36
C TRP A 32 25.10 -6.33 -0.76
N GLN A 33 26.26 -6.88 -0.41
CA GLN A 33 27.05 -7.82 -1.22
C GLN A 33 27.26 -9.13 -0.45
N GLY A 34 27.66 -10.19 -1.15
CA GLY A 34 28.02 -11.48 -0.55
C GLY A 34 26.87 -12.45 -0.25
N TRP A 35 25.62 -11.97 -0.13
CA TRP A 35 24.44 -12.83 -0.05
C TRP A 35 23.59 -12.73 -1.32
N VAL A 36 23.20 -13.87 -1.87
CA VAL A 36 22.28 -13.98 -3.01
C VAL A 36 21.05 -14.79 -2.61
N PRO A 37 19.86 -14.48 -3.15
CA PRO A 37 18.66 -15.24 -2.85
C PRO A 37 18.85 -16.71 -3.24
N PRO A 38 18.58 -17.66 -2.32
CA PRO A 38 18.71 -19.07 -2.64
C PRO A 38 17.64 -19.50 -3.65
N SER A 39 17.86 -20.62 -4.35
CA SER A 39 16.92 -21.13 -5.36
C SER A 39 15.52 -21.42 -4.80
N ASP A 40 15.43 -21.73 -3.51
CA ASP A 40 14.20 -22.03 -2.78
C ASP A 40 13.65 -20.80 -2.01
N PHE A 41 14.18 -19.60 -2.28
CA PHE A 41 13.81 -18.36 -1.60
C PHE A 41 12.29 -18.16 -1.53
N VAL A 42 11.60 -18.35 -2.65
CA VAL A 42 10.15 -18.12 -2.76
C VAL A 42 9.35 -19.11 -1.91
N ASP A 43 9.81 -20.36 -1.84
CA ASP A 43 9.14 -21.41 -1.05
C ASP A 43 9.30 -21.16 0.46
N ARG A 44 10.46 -20.61 0.84
CA ARG A 44 10.82 -20.26 2.22
C ARG A 44 10.26 -18.91 2.68
N LEU A 45 9.80 -18.06 1.77
CA LEU A 45 9.24 -16.76 2.09
C LEU A 45 7.79 -16.90 2.58
N THR A 46 7.58 -16.56 3.85
CA THR A 46 6.26 -16.47 4.47
C THR A 46 5.71 -15.06 4.30
N CYS A 47 4.63 -14.92 3.54
CA CYS A 47 3.88 -13.68 3.37
C CYS A 47 2.39 -13.94 3.16
N ARG A 48 1.54 -12.92 3.37
CA ARG A 48 0.08 -13.05 3.18
C ARG A 48 -0.37 -12.94 1.72
N SER A 49 0.45 -12.35 0.86
CA SER A 49 0.15 -12.19 -0.55
C SER A 49 -0.05 -13.54 -1.22
N GLN A 50 -1.15 -13.67 -1.98
CA GLN A 50 -1.45 -14.90 -2.70
C GLN A 50 -0.27 -15.23 -3.62
N ARG A 51 0.26 -16.44 -3.45
CA ARG A 51 1.43 -16.94 -4.18
C ARG A 51 0.98 -17.29 -5.59
N VAL A 52 1.45 -16.56 -6.59
CA VAL A 52 1.35 -16.97 -8.00
C VAL A 52 2.68 -17.62 -8.36
N ASN A 53 2.73 -18.95 -8.30
CA ASN A 53 3.84 -19.74 -8.83
C ASN A 53 3.46 -20.14 -10.26
N ASP A 54 4.01 -19.46 -11.27
CA ASP A 54 3.91 -19.94 -12.65
C ASP A 54 5.13 -20.82 -12.98
N ARG A 55 4.84 -22.02 -13.48
CA ARG A 55 5.79 -23.08 -13.79
C ARG A 55 6.38 -22.98 -15.20
N ASN A 56 6.04 -21.99 -16.00
CA ASN A 56 6.46 -21.95 -17.40
C ASN A 56 6.97 -20.57 -17.83
N GLY A 57 8.24 -20.27 -17.53
CA GLY A 57 9.20 -19.58 -18.42
C GLY A 57 8.82 -18.24 -19.09
N PHE A 58 7.66 -17.65 -18.81
CA PHE A 58 7.16 -16.44 -19.42
C PHE A 58 7.01 -15.35 -18.37
N GLN A 59 7.37 -14.13 -18.80
CA GLN A 59 7.15 -12.89 -18.09
C GLN A 59 5.64 -12.66 -18.01
N SER A 60 4.99 -13.12 -16.93
CA SER A 60 3.56 -12.91 -16.72
C SER A 60 3.32 -12.21 -15.38
N LEU A 61 2.59 -11.11 -15.47
CA LEU A 61 2.11 -10.30 -14.36
C LEU A 61 0.64 -10.66 -14.20
N GLU A 62 0.34 -11.68 -13.40
CA GLU A 62 -1.06 -12.08 -13.17
C GLU A 62 -1.65 -11.25 -12.03
N VAL A 63 -2.45 -10.24 -12.38
CA VAL A 63 -3.18 -9.39 -11.45
C VAL A 63 -4.51 -10.07 -11.11
N THR A 64 -4.50 -10.94 -10.11
CA THR A 64 -5.75 -11.50 -9.57
C THR A 64 -5.99 -10.89 -8.20
N THR A 65 -6.92 -9.92 -8.13
CA THR A 65 -7.43 -9.32 -6.88
C THR A 65 -6.38 -8.87 -5.86
N GLY A 66 -5.61 -7.84 -6.23
CA GLY A 66 -5.09 -6.87 -5.27
C GLY A 66 -3.85 -7.25 -4.43
N GLU A 67 -3.25 -8.42 -4.61
CA GLU A 67 -1.93 -8.78 -4.06
C GLU A 67 -1.14 -9.56 -5.13
N VAL A 68 0.03 -9.08 -5.56
CA VAL A 68 0.79 -9.65 -6.71
C VAL A 68 2.11 -10.24 -6.22
N ALA A 69 2.42 -11.47 -6.62
CA ALA A 69 3.77 -12.04 -6.55
C ALA A 69 4.32 -12.19 -7.97
N SER A 70 5.54 -11.74 -8.25
CA SER A 70 6.17 -11.87 -9.58
C SER A 70 7.67 -12.16 -9.47
N ILE A 71 8.17 -13.03 -10.35
CA ILE A 71 9.58 -13.42 -10.46
C ILE A 71 10.05 -13.08 -11.86
N TYR A 72 11.06 -12.23 -11.99
CA TYR A 72 11.64 -11.87 -13.28
C TYR A 72 13.07 -12.41 -13.43
N GLY A 73 13.42 -12.75 -14.67
CA GLY A 73 14.81 -13.02 -15.06
C GLY A 73 15.44 -14.24 -14.40
N ARG A 74 14.70 -15.33 -14.17
CA ARG A 74 15.19 -16.55 -13.48
C ARG A 74 15.68 -16.29 -12.05
N GLY A 75 14.89 -15.58 -11.24
CA GLY A 75 15.21 -15.30 -9.84
C GLY A 75 16.15 -14.09 -9.64
N GLN A 76 16.13 -13.14 -10.58
CA GLN A 76 16.93 -11.91 -10.49
C GLN A 76 16.14 -10.74 -9.92
N SER A 77 14.81 -10.86 -9.89
CA SER A 77 13.92 -9.91 -9.22
C SER A 77 12.67 -10.63 -8.72
N TYR A 78 12.28 -10.35 -7.49
CA TYR A 78 11.12 -10.88 -6.80
C TYR A 78 10.30 -9.71 -6.29
N THR A 79 9.00 -9.67 -6.54
CA THR A 79 8.09 -8.64 -6.00
C THR A 79 6.88 -9.30 -5.37
N PHE A 80 6.49 -8.89 -4.17
CA PHE A 80 5.37 -9.44 -3.41
C PHE A 80 4.48 -8.33 -2.85
N GLY A 81 3.16 -8.54 -2.86
CA GLY A 81 2.17 -7.58 -2.35
C GLY A 81 1.75 -6.54 -3.38
N THR A 82 1.12 -5.45 -2.93
CA THR A 82 0.62 -4.40 -3.82
C THR A 82 1.05 -3.01 -3.44
N VAL A 83 1.23 -2.20 -4.49
CA VAL A 83 1.57 -0.78 -4.41
C VAL A 83 0.52 0.04 -3.65
N SER A 84 -0.75 -0.39 -3.65
CA SER A 84 -1.82 0.28 -2.90
C SER A 84 -1.79 -0.01 -1.40
N SER A 85 -1.01 -1.02 -0.97
CA SER A 85 -0.86 -1.44 0.43
C SER A 85 0.63 -1.45 0.80
N LEU A 86 1.18 -2.63 1.10
CA LEU A 86 2.59 -2.87 1.35
C LEU A 86 3.11 -3.80 0.26
N GLN A 87 4.22 -3.42 -0.38
CA GLN A 87 4.93 -4.23 -1.36
C GLN A 87 6.39 -4.43 -0.95
N ALA A 88 6.91 -5.64 -1.14
CA ALA A 88 8.33 -5.95 -1.03
C ALA A 88 8.91 -6.24 -2.41
N ALA A 89 10.15 -5.81 -2.64
CA ALA A 89 10.92 -6.14 -3.83
C ALA A 89 12.35 -6.55 -3.44
N LEU A 90 12.81 -7.69 -3.95
CA LEU A 90 14.17 -8.20 -3.80
C LEU A 90 14.77 -8.37 -5.18
N TYR A 91 15.88 -7.69 -5.51
CA TYR A 91 16.44 -7.75 -6.86
C TYR A 91 17.93 -7.46 -6.91
N ASN A 92 18.57 -7.89 -8.00
CA ASN A 92 19.96 -7.55 -8.31
C ASN A 92 20.04 -6.08 -8.72
N LYS A 93 20.56 -5.25 -7.81
CA LYS A 93 20.66 -3.80 -7.98
C LYS A 93 21.75 -3.43 -8.97
N SER A 94 22.87 -4.13 -8.99
CA SER A 94 23.95 -3.90 -9.98
C SER A 94 23.43 -3.98 -11.42
N ARG A 95 22.57 -4.96 -11.72
CA ARG A 95 21.95 -5.07 -13.05
C ARG A 95 20.91 -4.00 -13.31
N GLU A 96 20.10 -3.63 -12.31
CA GLU A 96 19.07 -2.60 -12.47
C GLU A 96 19.66 -1.23 -12.77
N ILE A 97 20.78 -0.86 -12.12
CA ILE A 97 21.41 0.45 -12.32
C ILE A 97 22.06 0.56 -13.70
N VAL A 98 22.58 -0.55 -14.26
CA VAL A 98 23.09 -0.59 -15.63
C VAL A 98 21.92 -0.42 -16.61
N ALA A 99 20.83 -1.15 -16.40
CA ALA A 99 19.66 -1.10 -17.28
C ALA A 99 18.94 0.27 -17.29
N HIS A 100 19.07 1.05 -16.22
CA HIS A 100 18.41 2.37 -16.06
C HIS A 100 19.38 3.55 -16.06
N ASP A 101 20.65 3.34 -16.42
CA ASP A 101 21.67 4.38 -16.52
C ASP A 101 21.88 5.18 -15.21
N LYS A 102 22.08 4.47 -14.10
CA LYS A 102 22.26 5.05 -12.74
C LYS A 102 23.59 4.69 -12.09
N ILE A 103 24.56 4.24 -12.88
CA ILE A 103 25.83 3.68 -12.38
C ILE A 103 26.56 4.68 -11.48
N ASP A 104 26.81 5.90 -11.95
CA ASP A 104 27.57 6.90 -11.21
C ASP A 104 26.90 7.30 -9.88
N CYS A 105 25.56 7.42 -9.90
CA CYS A 105 24.78 7.75 -8.71
C CYS A 105 24.94 6.67 -7.63
N PHE A 106 24.76 5.40 -7.98
CA PHE A 106 24.83 4.31 -7.01
C PHE A 106 26.25 3.96 -6.60
N HIS A 107 27.22 4.05 -7.51
CA HIS A 107 28.63 3.94 -7.14
C HIS A 107 29.02 5.03 -6.15
N GLY A 108 28.54 6.27 -6.34
CA GLY A 108 28.72 7.34 -5.36
C GLY A 108 28.16 6.98 -3.99
N ILE A 109 26.91 6.48 -3.92
CA ILE A 109 26.25 6.06 -2.67
C ILE A 109 27.01 4.91 -2.00
N TRP A 110 27.35 3.85 -2.73
CA TRP A 110 27.98 2.66 -2.15
C TRP A 110 29.40 2.94 -1.64
N ASN A 111 30.13 3.85 -2.30
CA ASN A 111 31.44 4.29 -1.83
C ASN A 111 31.40 5.11 -0.54
N THR A 112 30.23 5.63 -0.12
CA THR A 112 30.13 6.41 1.13
C THR A 112 30.33 5.57 2.38
N LYS A 113 30.04 4.26 2.31
CA LYS A 113 30.18 3.37 3.47
C LYS A 113 31.62 2.84 3.53
N ILE A 114 32.34 3.28 4.56
CA ILE A 114 33.75 2.95 4.80
C ILE A 114 33.88 1.88 5.89
N ASP A 115 34.94 1.09 5.79
CA ASP A 115 35.31 0.09 6.77
C ASP A 115 35.74 0.72 8.11
N HIS A 116 35.93 -0.08 9.16
CA HIS A 116 36.39 0.35 10.49
C HIS A 116 37.72 1.11 10.45
N ASN A 117 38.53 0.94 9.40
CA ASN A 117 39.76 1.70 9.17
C ASN A 117 39.53 3.13 8.67
N LEU A 118 38.28 3.53 8.43
CA LEU A 118 37.82 4.84 7.95
C LEU A 118 38.46 5.31 6.64
N LYS A 119 39.02 4.40 5.84
CA LYS A 119 39.79 4.71 4.64
C LYS A 119 39.37 3.92 3.42
N THR A 120 38.92 2.68 3.62
CA THR A 120 38.60 1.76 2.54
C THR A 120 37.09 1.67 2.40
N PRO A 121 36.51 1.94 1.21
CA PRO A 121 35.10 1.64 0.96
C PRO A 121 34.81 0.16 1.21
N LEU A 122 33.68 -0.15 1.85
CA LEU A 122 33.23 -1.53 2.04
C LEU A 122 32.73 -2.17 0.74
N TRP A 123 32.26 -1.33 -0.20
CA TRP A 123 31.75 -1.77 -1.48
C TRP A 123 32.87 -2.29 -2.39
N GLN A 124 32.64 -3.48 -2.97
CA GLN A 124 33.55 -4.15 -3.90
C GLN A 124 32.98 -4.14 -5.32
N PRO A 125 33.60 -3.44 -6.29
CA PRO A 125 33.03 -3.27 -7.64
C PRO A 125 32.83 -4.57 -8.44
N ASP A 126 33.56 -5.63 -8.09
CA ASP A 126 33.52 -6.94 -8.75
C ASP A 126 32.40 -7.86 -8.22
N GLN A 127 31.70 -7.45 -7.16
CA GLN A 127 30.58 -8.20 -6.61
C GLN A 127 29.23 -7.55 -6.91
N ASP A 128 28.25 -8.37 -7.28
CA ASP A 128 26.88 -7.92 -7.47
C ASP A 128 26.27 -7.42 -6.15
N VAL A 129 25.61 -6.27 -6.21
CA VAL A 129 24.83 -5.69 -5.12
C VAL A 129 23.38 -6.14 -5.26
N TRP A 130 22.81 -6.63 -4.17
CA TRP A 130 21.39 -6.95 -4.06
C TRP A 130 20.69 -5.92 -3.18
N ARG A 131 19.40 -5.71 -3.47
CA ARG A 131 18.55 -4.76 -2.75
C ARG A 131 17.26 -5.43 -2.29
N LEU A 132 16.90 -5.18 -1.02
CA LEU A 132 15.56 -5.39 -0.49
C LEU A 132 14.90 -4.03 -0.29
N GLU A 133 13.70 -3.86 -0.83
CA GLU A 133 12.93 -2.62 -0.79
C GLU A 133 11.52 -2.91 -0.29
N PHE A 134 11.05 -2.12 0.70
CA PHE A 134 9.66 -2.10 1.13
C PHE A 134 9.00 -0.78 0.76
N ARG A 135 7.82 -0.88 0.14
CA ARG A 135 7.03 0.25 -0.33
C ARG A 135 5.76 0.35 0.49
N PHE A 136 5.66 1.42 1.27
CA PHE A 136 4.50 1.72 2.11
C PHE A 136 3.65 2.77 1.42
N SER A 137 2.42 2.40 1.06
CA SER A 137 1.46 3.38 0.54
C SER A 137 1.04 4.36 1.63
N GLN A 138 0.61 5.56 1.21
CA GLN A 138 0.01 6.56 2.10
C GLN A 138 -1.13 6.02 2.96
N THR A 139 -1.87 5.02 2.46
CA THR A 139 -2.95 4.40 3.23
C THR A 139 -2.39 3.57 4.37
N VAL A 140 -1.29 2.85 4.15
CA VAL A 140 -0.64 2.06 5.20
C VAL A 140 -0.07 2.95 6.29
N LEU A 141 0.64 4.03 5.92
CA LEU A 141 1.19 4.98 6.90
C LEU A 141 0.08 5.64 7.72
N ARG A 142 -1.02 6.04 7.08
CA ARG A 142 -2.19 6.56 7.79
C ARG A 142 -2.77 5.56 8.79
N GLN A 143 -2.84 4.27 8.44
CA GLN A 143 -3.35 3.24 9.35
C GLN A 143 -2.45 3.00 10.56
N PHE A 144 -1.12 3.18 10.41
CA PHE A 144 -0.21 3.18 11.54
C PHE A 144 -0.40 4.42 12.41
N ALA A 145 -0.47 5.60 11.80
CA ALA A 145 -0.71 6.86 12.51
C ALA A 145 -2.03 6.84 13.30
N GLU A 146 -3.12 6.34 12.69
CA GLU A 146 -4.42 6.21 13.34
C GLU A 146 -4.44 5.18 14.48
N TYR A 147 -3.61 4.14 14.41
CA TYR A 147 -3.48 3.15 15.49
C TYR A 147 -2.70 3.72 16.68
N ASN A 148 -1.63 4.46 16.40
CA ASN A 148 -0.72 5.01 17.39
C ASN A 148 -1.16 6.38 17.93
N THR A 149 -2.26 6.92 17.43
CA THR A 149 -2.89 8.13 17.98
C THR A 149 -3.75 7.76 19.18
N THR A 150 -3.39 8.29 20.35
CA THR A 150 -4.12 8.18 21.61
C THR A 150 -4.69 9.54 22.01
N GLN A 151 -5.37 9.63 23.17
CA GLN A 151 -5.84 10.90 23.70
C GLN A 151 -4.67 11.86 24.01
N ASP A 152 -3.55 11.31 24.48
CA ASP A 152 -2.39 12.08 24.94
C ASP A 152 -1.29 12.25 23.88
N LYS A 153 -1.31 11.44 22.82
CA LYS A 153 -0.28 11.41 21.78
C LYS A 153 -0.90 11.36 20.40
N LYS A 154 -0.65 12.39 19.59
CA LYS A 154 -0.99 12.38 18.16
C LYS A 154 0.18 11.84 17.35
N CYS A 155 -0.02 10.70 16.68
CA CYS A 155 0.95 10.18 15.75
C CYS A 155 0.67 10.77 14.36
N ASN A 156 1.69 11.35 13.73
CA ASN A 156 1.59 11.86 12.37
C ASN A 156 2.62 11.17 11.47
N MET A 157 2.18 10.77 10.28
CA MET A 157 3.03 10.21 9.22
C MET A 157 2.61 10.78 7.85
N SER A 158 2.04 11.99 7.82
CA SER A 158 1.55 12.64 6.60
C SER A 158 2.63 13.41 5.82
N THR A 159 3.84 13.54 6.39
CA THR A 159 5.01 14.21 5.80
C THR A 159 6.22 13.29 5.84
N TYR A 160 7.22 13.53 4.99
CA TYR A 160 8.46 12.73 5.02
C TYR A 160 9.24 12.92 6.32
N GLU A 161 9.28 14.16 6.82
CA GLU A 161 9.90 14.48 8.11
C GLU A 161 9.27 13.68 9.26
N SER A 162 7.94 13.68 9.37
CA SER A 162 7.25 12.94 10.43
C SER A 162 7.38 11.43 10.26
N ALA A 163 7.27 10.91 9.04
CA ALA A 163 7.44 9.48 8.76
C ALA A 163 8.86 8.96 9.05
N SER A 164 9.88 9.82 8.90
CA SER A 164 11.29 9.44 9.08
C SER A 164 11.65 8.95 10.49
N GLN A 165 10.88 9.38 11.50
CA GLN A 165 11.07 8.98 12.91
C GLN A 165 10.69 7.52 13.18
N TYR A 166 10.01 6.88 12.22
CA TYR A 166 9.43 5.54 12.37
C TYR A 166 10.04 4.53 11.39
N LEU A 167 11.05 4.90 10.59
CA LEU A 167 11.65 3.99 9.62
C LEU A 167 12.14 2.66 10.20
N PRO A 168 12.81 2.59 11.37
CA PRO A 168 13.24 1.30 11.91
C PRO A 168 12.06 0.38 12.24
N HIS A 169 10.96 0.94 12.72
CA HIS A 169 9.73 0.18 13.01
C HIS A 169 9.01 -0.30 11.76
N LEU A 170 9.04 0.51 10.69
CA LEU A 170 8.49 0.13 9.39
C LEU A 170 9.38 -0.93 8.72
N TRP A 171 10.70 -0.83 8.85
CA TRP A 171 11.64 -1.84 8.37
C TRP A 171 11.40 -3.18 9.05
N ALA A 172 11.37 -3.19 10.40
CA ALA A 172 11.01 -4.34 11.21
C ALA A 172 9.66 -4.95 10.79
N TYR A 173 8.65 -4.11 10.58
CA TYR A 173 7.35 -4.55 10.10
C TYR A 173 7.44 -5.19 8.70
N GLY A 174 8.21 -4.61 7.78
CA GLY A 174 8.42 -5.18 6.44
C GLY A 174 9.03 -6.59 6.52
N LEU A 175 10.09 -6.76 7.30
CA LEU A 175 10.77 -8.05 7.50
C LEU A 175 9.86 -9.11 8.15
N ASP A 176 9.00 -8.72 9.09
CA ASP A 176 8.02 -9.62 9.71
C ASP A 176 6.92 -10.06 8.73
N ARG A 177 6.47 -9.14 7.85
CA ARG A 177 5.38 -9.43 6.89
C ARG A 177 5.83 -10.23 5.68
N PHE A 178 7.09 -10.08 5.29
CA PHE A 178 7.76 -10.86 4.26
C PHE A 178 8.94 -11.57 4.91
N ARG A 179 8.63 -12.58 5.71
CA ARG A 179 9.62 -13.25 6.56
C ARG A 179 10.25 -14.41 5.82
N LEU A 180 11.57 -14.40 5.70
CA LEU A 180 12.30 -15.55 5.17
C LEU A 180 12.54 -16.55 6.31
N ASP A 181 12.02 -17.75 6.17
CA ASP A 181 12.14 -18.80 7.19
C ASP A 181 13.35 -19.70 6.89
N PHE A 182 14.18 -19.99 7.90
CA PHE A 182 15.17 -21.07 7.82
C PHE A 182 14.47 -22.42 7.94
N ASN A 183 13.54 -22.51 8.89
CA ASN A 183 12.65 -23.66 9.06
C ASN A 183 11.37 -23.21 9.80
N ARG A 184 10.54 -24.17 10.24
CA ARG A 184 9.27 -23.87 10.93
C ARG A 184 9.43 -23.09 12.25
N THR A 185 10.62 -23.12 12.84
CA THR A 185 10.90 -22.55 14.15
C THR A 185 11.73 -21.27 14.06
N TYR A 186 12.67 -21.20 13.11
CA TYR A 186 13.66 -20.14 13.04
C TYR A 186 13.56 -19.31 11.77
N VAL A 187 13.74 -18.00 11.94
CA VAL A 187 13.94 -17.03 10.85
C VAL A 187 15.32 -17.25 10.22
N ASP A 188 15.44 -16.96 8.93
CA ASP A 188 16.72 -17.03 8.22
C ASP A 188 17.76 -16.09 8.85
N PRO A 189 19.00 -16.55 9.09
CA PRO A 189 20.04 -15.70 9.68
C PRO A 189 20.29 -14.39 8.93
N PHE A 190 20.16 -14.41 7.60
CA PHE A 190 20.31 -13.19 6.80
C PHE A 190 19.19 -12.19 7.09
N TRP A 191 17.96 -12.65 7.30
CA TRP A 191 16.85 -11.78 7.72
C TRP A 191 17.08 -11.17 9.10
N THR A 192 17.71 -11.92 10.02
CA THR A 192 18.11 -11.41 11.34
C THR A 192 19.18 -10.32 11.21
N VAL A 193 20.20 -10.54 10.37
CA VAL A 193 21.23 -9.53 10.09
C VAL A 193 20.59 -8.27 9.49
N LEU A 194 19.68 -8.40 8.53
CA LEU A 194 18.97 -7.25 7.97
C LEU A 194 18.15 -6.50 9.02
N PHE A 195 17.60 -7.20 10.01
CA PHE A 195 16.85 -6.58 11.10
C PHE A 195 17.76 -5.79 12.06
N GLU A 196 18.90 -6.37 12.45
CA GLU A 196 19.80 -5.83 13.49
C GLU A 196 20.78 -4.78 12.96
N GLU A 197 21.35 -5.00 11.77
CA GLU A 197 22.46 -4.20 11.23
C GLU A 197 22.01 -3.06 10.31
N THR A 198 20.72 -2.98 9.96
CA THR A 198 20.22 -1.86 9.16
C THR A 198 20.04 -0.64 10.05
N GLU A 199 20.98 0.30 9.93
CA GLU A 199 20.97 1.55 10.70
C GLU A 199 19.89 2.51 10.20
N TRP A 200 19.08 3.01 11.13
CA TRP A 200 18.08 4.04 10.87
C TRP A 200 18.26 5.21 11.85
N CYS A 201 18.07 6.43 11.37
CA CYS A 201 18.11 7.60 12.24
C CYS A 201 16.87 7.67 13.14
N ARG A 202 17.07 8.03 14.42
CA ARG A 202 16.03 8.51 15.36
C ARG A 202 14.82 7.57 15.56
N PRO A 203 14.97 6.41 16.23
CA PRO A 203 13.83 5.56 16.55
C PRO A 203 12.91 6.22 17.59
N ALA A 204 11.63 6.40 17.26
CA ALA A 204 10.62 6.76 18.26
C ALA A 204 10.35 5.55 19.19
N PRO A 205 10.56 5.65 20.52
CA PRO A 205 10.53 4.48 21.41
C PRO A 205 9.13 3.87 21.55
N ASP A 206 8.08 4.69 21.55
CA ASP A 206 6.70 4.24 21.84
C ASP A 206 5.84 4.06 20.58
N PHE A 207 6.39 3.46 19.53
CA PHE A 207 5.64 3.15 18.31
C PHE A 207 5.27 1.66 18.28
N ILE A 208 3.98 1.38 18.04
CA ILE A 208 3.47 0.04 17.86
C ILE A 208 3.25 -0.19 16.37
N SER A 209 3.99 -1.13 15.78
CA SER A 209 3.88 -1.52 14.36
C SER A 209 2.61 -2.34 14.07
N LYS A 210 1.43 -1.80 14.41
CA LYS A 210 0.12 -2.38 14.13
C LYS A 210 -0.77 -1.40 13.37
N ARG A 211 -1.50 -1.92 12.38
CA ARG A 211 -2.38 -1.15 11.50
C ARG A 211 -3.80 -1.12 12.04
N LYS A 212 -4.42 0.07 12.07
CA LYS A 212 -5.86 0.23 12.28
C LYS A 212 -6.57 0.17 10.93
N TYR A 213 -7.26 -0.93 10.65
CA TYR A 213 -8.07 -1.04 9.43
C TYR A 213 -9.40 -0.31 9.60
N LYS A 214 -9.95 0.19 8.50
CA LYS A 214 -11.31 0.76 8.50
C LYS A 214 -12.31 -0.30 8.92
N THR A 215 -13.18 0.04 9.87
CA THR A 215 -14.30 -0.82 10.25
C THR A 215 -15.26 -0.98 9.07
N ALA A 216 -15.65 -2.21 8.76
CA ALA A 216 -16.60 -2.49 7.69
C ALA A 216 -17.89 -1.67 7.89
N GLY A 217 -18.31 -0.93 6.85
CA GLY A 217 -19.51 -0.08 6.86
C GLY A 217 -19.25 1.41 7.11
N ILE A 218 -18.07 1.82 7.61
CA ILE A 218 -17.74 3.24 7.83
C ILE A 218 -17.03 3.82 6.60
N GLY A 219 -17.57 4.89 6.01
CA GLY A 219 -17.03 5.53 4.80
C GLY A 219 -17.31 4.76 3.50
N ASN A 220 -18.23 3.79 3.52
CA ASN A 220 -18.70 3.06 2.33
C ASN A 220 -19.79 3.82 1.55
N GLU A 221 -20.11 5.04 1.95
CA GLU A 221 -21.24 5.84 1.46
C GLU A 221 -21.25 6.00 -0.05
N ARG A 222 -20.07 6.24 -0.66
CA ARG A 222 -19.94 6.37 -2.11
C ARG A 222 -20.26 5.06 -2.84
N ASN A 223 -19.79 3.93 -2.32
CA ASN A 223 -20.08 2.63 -2.92
C ASN A 223 -21.55 2.25 -2.72
N VAL A 224 -22.13 2.58 -1.56
CA VAL A 224 -23.56 2.39 -1.29
C VAL A 224 -24.41 3.22 -2.26
N ALA A 225 -24.05 4.49 -2.48
CA ALA A 225 -24.72 5.35 -3.45
C ALA A 225 -24.57 4.85 -4.89
N LEU A 226 -23.38 4.39 -5.29
CA LEU A 226 -23.12 3.80 -6.61
C LEU A 226 -23.91 2.50 -6.81
N ALA A 227 -23.89 1.60 -5.83
CA ALA A 227 -24.64 0.34 -5.86
C ALA A 227 -26.15 0.60 -5.99
N LEU A 228 -26.68 1.54 -5.19
CA LEU A 228 -28.07 1.96 -5.30
C LEU A 228 -28.37 2.51 -6.70
N GLY A 229 -27.55 3.43 -7.22
CA GLY A 229 -27.73 4.01 -8.55
C GLY A 229 -27.72 2.99 -9.68
N ASN A 230 -26.83 1.99 -9.61
CA ASN A 230 -26.75 0.89 -10.57
C ASN A 230 -27.99 -0.01 -10.49
N LEU A 231 -28.43 -0.36 -9.27
CA LEU A 231 -29.64 -1.16 -9.07
C LEU A 231 -30.89 -0.43 -9.58
N LEU A 232 -31.04 0.87 -9.32
CA LEU A 232 -32.15 1.66 -9.84
C LEU A 232 -32.15 1.70 -11.37
N SER A 233 -30.97 1.71 -12.01
CA SER A 233 -30.84 1.63 -13.47
C SER A 233 -31.31 0.29 -14.03
N ILE A 234 -30.97 -0.82 -13.36
CA ILE A 234 -31.45 -2.15 -13.74
C ILE A 234 -32.96 -2.27 -13.51
N TYR A 235 -33.46 -1.78 -12.36
CA TYR A 235 -34.87 -1.83 -12.00
C TYR A 235 -35.73 -0.99 -12.94
N ALA A 236 -35.25 0.19 -13.36
CA ALA A 236 -35.92 1.04 -14.33
C ALA A 236 -36.08 0.35 -15.68
N ARG A 237 -35.02 -0.26 -16.22
CA ARG A 237 -35.07 -1.02 -17.49
C ARG A 237 -36.03 -2.20 -17.45
N ASN A 238 -36.14 -2.86 -16.30
CA ASN A 238 -37.04 -4.00 -16.11
C ASN A 238 -38.46 -3.59 -15.66
N ASN A 239 -38.82 -2.31 -15.74
CA ASN A 239 -40.12 -1.78 -15.32
C ASN A 239 -40.54 -2.18 -13.89
N ILE A 240 -39.57 -2.37 -12.98
CA ILE A 240 -39.84 -2.73 -11.59
C ILE A 240 -40.44 -1.53 -10.86
N THR A 241 -41.59 -1.72 -10.20
CA THR A 241 -42.28 -0.68 -9.43
C THR A 241 -41.50 -0.29 -8.16
N THR A 242 -41.70 0.93 -7.66
CA THR A 242 -41.04 1.44 -6.45
C THR A 242 -41.20 0.50 -5.25
N ARG A 243 -42.41 -0.02 -5.01
CA ARG A 243 -42.67 -0.99 -3.93
C ARG A 243 -41.88 -2.30 -4.09
N LYS A 244 -41.73 -2.79 -5.33
CA LYS A 244 -40.99 -4.02 -5.60
C LYS A 244 -39.48 -3.78 -5.48
N ALA A 245 -38.98 -2.66 -5.99
CA ALA A 245 -37.59 -2.23 -5.79
C ALA A 245 -37.23 -2.08 -4.30
N TRP A 246 -38.12 -1.49 -3.50
CA TRP A 246 -37.99 -1.39 -2.05
C TRP A 246 -37.88 -2.75 -1.37
N SER A 247 -38.72 -3.72 -1.76
CA SER A 247 -38.65 -5.09 -1.25
C SER A 247 -37.33 -5.78 -1.62
N CYS A 248 -36.88 -5.63 -2.87
CA CYS A 248 -35.60 -6.18 -3.34
C CYS A 248 -34.42 -5.58 -2.58
N LEU A 249 -34.41 -4.26 -2.35
CA LEU A 249 -33.35 -3.59 -1.59
C LEU A 249 -33.30 -4.08 -0.13
N LYS A 250 -34.45 -4.28 0.53
CA LYS A 250 -34.52 -4.85 1.88
C LYS A 250 -33.95 -6.26 1.99
N LYS A 251 -34.17 -7.07 0.95
CA LYS A 251 -33.67 -8.46 0.87
C LYS A 251 -32.24 -8.56 0.36
N SER A 252 -31.67 -7.46 -0.11
CA SER A 252 -30.28 -7.41 -0.59
C SER A 252 -29.30 -7.31 0.57
N GLY A 253 -28.05 -7.73 0.35
CA GLY A 253 -26.96 -7.49 1.28
C GLY A 253 -26.64 -6.00 1.52
N LEU A 254 -27.19 -5.09 0.69
CA LEU A 254 -26.95 -3.64 0.76
C LEU A 254 -27.79 -2.95 1.84
N TRP A 255 -28.88 -3.56 2.34
CA TRP A 255 -29.86 -2.85 3.17
C TRP A 255 -29.28 -2.22 4.44
N ARG A 256 -28.40 -2.94 5.14
CA ARG A 256 -27.78 -2.45 6.38
C ARG A 256 -26.91 -1.22 6.13
N ASP A 257 -26.09 -1.27 5.08
CA ASP A 257 -25.21 -0.17 4.70
C ASP A 257 -26.00 1.00 4.14
N LEU A 258 -27.09 0.73 3.41
CA LEU A 258 -28.03 1.73 2.95
C LEU A 258 -28.65 2.47 4.12
N MET A 259 -29.15 1.77 5.15
CA MET A 259 -29.70 2.38 6.36
C MET A 259 -28.68 3.24 7.12
N GLY A 260 -27.41 2.80 7.15
CA GLY A 260 -26.31 3.60 7.69
C GLY A 260 -26.08 4.89 6.90
N TYR A 261 -26.12 4.81 5.57
CA TYR A 261 -25.98 5.95 4.67
C TYR A 261 -27.10 7.01 4.85
N ILE A 262 -28.37 6.60 5.00
CA ILE A 262 -29.50 7.52 5.23
C ILE A 262 -29.35 8.22 6.58
N LYS A 263 -28.98 7.45 7.63
CA LYS A 263 -28.77 7.98 8.98
C LYS A 263 -27.63 9.00 9.04
N ALA A 264 -26.53 8.76 8.31
CA ALA A 264 -25.41 9.68 8.23
C ALA A 264 -25.75 11.02 7.54
N ARG A 265 -26.87 11.09 6.82
CA ARG A 265 -27.35 12.28 6.11
C ARG A 265 -28.61 12.90 6.73
N ASP A 266 -28.97 12.47 7.94
CA ASP A 266 -30.19 12.89 8.63
C ASP A 266 -31.47 12.71 7.80
N LEU A 267 -31.47 11.70 6.92
CA LEU A 267 -32.61 11.36 6.07
C LEU A 267 -33.46 10.27 6.73
N THR A 268 -34.77 10.33 6.51
CA THR A 268 -35.72 9.33 7.00
C THR A 268 -35.91 8.18 6.01
N LYS A 269 -36.59 7.11 6.46
CA LYS A 269 -36.99 6.01 5.55
C LYS A 269 -37.98 6.47 4.47
N ALA A 270 -38.79 7.49 4.75
CA ALA A 270 -39.70 8.07 3.76
C ALA A 270 -38.89 8.78 2.67
N ASP A 271 -37.89 9.58 3.05
CA ASP A 271 -37.01 10.27 2.11
C ASP A 271 -36.27 9.30 1.19
N LEU A 272 -35.84 8.14 1.71
CA LEU A 272 -35.24 7.09 0.88
C LEU A 272 -36.24 6.50 -0.12
N PHE A 273 -37.48 6.28 0.30
CA PHE A 273 -38.52 5.76 -0.59
C PHE A 273 -38.77 6.74 -1.74
N ASP A 274 -38.87 8.04 -1.43
CA ASP A 274 -39.05 9.12 -2.41
C ASP A 274 -37.83 9.27 -3.33
N LEU A 275 -36.62 9.04 -2.81
CA LEU A 275 -35.39 9.03 -3.62
C LEU A 275 -35.37 7.87 -4.61
N ILE A 276 -35.84 6.69 -4.19
CA ILE A 276 -35.97 5.52 -5.08
C ILE A 276 -37.04 5.78 -6.14
N GLU A 277 -38.18 6.36 -5.76
CA GLU A 277 -39.26 6.69 -6.69
C GLU A 277 -38.80 7.67 -7.77
N ARG A 278 -38.23 8.81 -7.35
CA ARG A 278 -37.66 9.80 -8.27
C ARG A 278 -36.58 9.19 -9.15
N GLY A 279 -35.65 8.44 -8.56
CA GLY A 279 -34.56 7.81 -9.28
C GLY A 279 -35.02 6.80 -10.34
N LEU A 280 -36.12 6.07 -10.11
CA LEU A 280 -36.73 5.19 -11.11
C LEU A 280 -37.44 5.98 -12.22
N LEU A 281 -38.17 7.04 -11.86
CA LEU A 281 -38.89 7.90 -12.81
C LEU A 281 -37.92 8.60 -13.77
N GLU A 282 -36.90 9.27 -13.24
CA GLU A 282 -35.87 9.96 -14.03
C GLU A 282 -35.24 9.02 -15.05
N ARG A 283 -34.81 7.84 -14.61
CA ARG A 283 -34.13 6.86 -15.49
C ARG A 283 -35.04 6.31 -16.58
N ARG A 284 -36.34 6.15 -16.32
CA ARG A 284 -37.32 5.74 -17.33
C ARG A 284 -37.59 6.83 -18.36
N LEU A 285 -37.55 8.09 -17.94
CA LEU A 285 -37.69 9.23 -18.83
C LEU A 285 -36.45 9.38 -19.72
N THR A 286 -35.25 9.26 -19.15
CA THR A 286 -34.00 9.34 -19.92
C THR A 286 -33.76 8.13 -20.81
N SER A 287 -34.15 6.91 -20.39
CA SER A 287 -33.92 5.69 -21.19
C SER A 287 -34.74 5.64 -22.48
N LYS A 288 -35.83 6.42 -22.56
CA LYS A 288 -36.67 6.52 -23.78
C LYS A 288 -36.09 7.46 -24.84
N VAL A 289 -35.06 8.26 -24.52
CA VAL A 289 -34.42 9.19 -25.46
C VAL A 289 -33.30 8.51 -26.27
N ALA A 290 -32.92 7.28 -25.92
CA ALA A 290 -31.84 6.52 -26.56
C ALA A 290 -32.33 5.26 -27.30
N ALA A 291 -33.62 5.17 -27.62
CA ALA A 291 -34.21 4.08 -28.42
C ALA A 291 -34.76 4.63 -29.74
#